data_AF-A0A951WQ24-F1
#
_entry.id   AF-A0A951WQ24-F1
#
_cell.length_a   1.000
_cell.length_b   1.000
_cell.length_c   1.000
_cell.angle_alpha   90.00
_cell.angle_beta   90.00
_cell.angle_gamma   90.00
#
_symmetry.space_group_name_H-M   'P 1'
#
loop_
_entity.id
_entity.type
_entity.pdbx_description
1 polymer ?
#
loop_
_entity_poly.entity_id
_entity_poly.type
_entity_poly.pdbx_seq_one_letter_code
_entity_poly.pdbx_strand_id
1 'polypeptide(L)'
;MMRLGRITTAVITQFRAWDRASRAAFILALVLLIAVLVLGGRVPSDQRTVVWIGLIGLLVVMQGIFLYANRHMVTDVTRAQRMILAGDYAAAVALLEPHRLAEKPDPRALVLLGNAYRMLGDMTQSLEILTKAVQIAPHLHFARYSIGRTLMANGQYPEAADAFDAALERGAPDFAKIDLAEAQMRAGFPVIDVSVQDGESHVTLMAALIAWKGGGPVPAVDLIERGLGPIARNAERFAHTPYGVALQADVDALNALLVEGVGNDG
;
A
#
# COMPACT_ATOMS: atom_id res chain seq x y z
N MET A 1 25.94 8.84 5.07
CA MET A 1 26.89 7.74 5.36
C MET A 1 26.16 6.53 5.93
N MET A 2 25.80 5.54 5.09
CA MET A 2 25.23 4.27 5.55
C MET A 2 26.32 3.45 6.26
N ARG A 3 26.08 3.08 7.53
CA ARG A 3 27.01 2.27 8.33
C ARG A 3 27.12 0.86 7.72
N LEU A 4 28.33 0.49 7.29
CA LEU A 4 28.71 -0.80 6.69
C LEU A 4 28.16 -2.03 7.46
N GLY A 5 27.98 -1.89 8.77
CA GLY A 5 27.42 -2.94 9.64
C GLY A 5 25.96 -3.34 9.36
N ARG A 6 25.11 -2.45 8.84
CA ARG A 6 23.71 -2.83 8.53
C ARG A 6 23.60 -3.73 7.31
N ILE A 7 24.49 -3.53 6.33
CA ILE A 7 24.52 -4.32 5.09
C ILE A 7 25.00 -5.74 5.38
N THR A 8 26.07 -5.89 6.17
CA THR A 8 26.59 -7.21 6.54
C THR A 8 25.58 -8.01 7.36
N THR A 9 24.90 -7.38 8.33
CA THR A 9 23.86 -8.07 9.12
C THR A 9 22.68 -8.50 8.24
N ALA A 10 22.23 -7.65 7.31
CA ALA A 10 21.12 -7.97 6.40
C ALA A 10 21.47 -9.11 5.43
N VAL A 11 22.69 -9.13 4.90
CA VAL A 11 23.15 -10.21 4.01
C VAL A 11 23.26 -11.53 4.76
N ILE A 12 23.74 -11.52 6.01
CA ILE A 12 23.87 -12.73 6.83
C ILE A 12 22.49 -13.29 7.22
N THR A 13 21.53 -12.43 7.58
CA THR A 13 20.17 -12.89 7.91
C THR A 13 19.46 -13.45 6.68
N GLN A 14 19.62 -12.82 5.51
CA GLN A 14 19.07 -13.34 4.24
C GLN A 14 19.66 -14.70 3.87
N PHE A 15 20.98 -14.87 3.97
CA PHE A 15 21.61 -16.15 3.69
C PHE A 15 21.11 -17.25 4.63
N ARG A 16 20.83 -16.94 5.90
CA ARG A 16 20.26 -17.91 6.85
C ARG A 16 18.81 -18.30 6.54
N ALA A 17 18.05 -17.41 5.89
CA ALA A 17 16.65 -17.64 5.53
C ALA A 17 16.47 -18.56 4.32
N TRP A 18 17.53 -18.79 3.53
CA TRP A 18 17.50 -19.70 2.40
C TRP A 18 17.26 -21.15 2.84
N ASP A 19 16.62 -21.94 1.96
CA ASP A 19 16.45 -23.37 2.17
C ASP A 19 17.81 -24.09 2.27
N ARG A 20 17.81 -25.28 2.86
CA ARG A 20 19.05 -26.04 3.10
C ARG A 20 19.79 -26.38 1.80
N ALA A 21 19.08 -26.67 0.71
CA ALA A 21 19.68 -27.05 -0.55
C ALA A 21 20.35 -25.84 -1.22
N SER A 22 19.68 -24.70 -1.30
CA SER A 22 20.24 -23.47 -1.88
C SER A 22 21.48 -22.98 -1.13
N ARG A 23 21.50 -23.07 0.20
CA ARG A 23 22.71 -22.73 0.99
C ARG A 23 23.87 -23.67 0.70
N ALA A 24 23.62 -24.98 0.72
CA ALA A 24 24.66 -25.97 0.46
C ALA A 24 25.24 -25.80 -0.94
N ALA A 25 24.39 -25.60 -1.95
CA ALA A 25 24.80 -25.35 -3.33
C ALA A 25 25.66 -24.07 -3.45
N PHE A 26 25.26 -22.99 -2.79
CA PHE A 26 26.01 -21.73 -2.82
C PHE A 26 27.37 -21.84 -2.12
N ILE A 27 27.44 -22.51 -0.96
CA ILE A 27 28.70 -22.76 -0.25
C ILE A 27 29.63 -23.62 -1.10
N LEU A 28 29.11 -24.69 -1.71
CA LEU A 28 29.89 -25.56 -2.58
C LEU A 28 30.45 -24.79 -3.78
N ALA A 29 29.61 -23.99 -4.45
CA ALA A 29 30.05 -23.15 -5.57
C ALA A 29 31.11 -22.13 -5.14
N LEU A 30 30.98 -21.52 -3.95
CA LEU A 30 31.97 -20.61 -3.38
C LEU A 30 33.30 -21.31 -3.07
N VAL A 31 33.26 -22.52 -2.50
CA VAL A 31 34.46 -23.33 -2.22
C VAL A 31 35.18 -23.68 -3.52
N LEU A 32 34.44 -24.12 -4.55
CA LEU A 32 34.99 -24.39 -5.87
C LEU A 32 35.58 -23.13 -6.51
N LEU A 33 34.92 -21.98 -6.38
CA LEU A 33 35.43 -20.70 -6.90
C LEU A 33 36.76 -20.33 -6.23
N ILE A 34 36.86 -20.46 -4.91
CA ILE A 34 38.10 -20.20 -4.16
C ILE A 34 39.19 -21.19 -4.58
N ALA A 35 38.86 -22.48 -4.72
CA ALA A 35 39.81 -23.49 -5.17
C ALA A 35 40.35 -23.18 -6.58
N VAL A 36 39.48 -22.79 -7.52
CA VAL A 36 39.87 -22.38 -8.88
C VAL A 36 40.73 -21.11 -8.86
N LEU A 37 40.45 -20.14 -7.97
CA LEU A 37 41.29 -18.94 -7.81
C LEU A 37 42.70 -19.30 -7.28
N VAL A 38 42.77 -20.13 -6.24
CA VAL A 38 44.03 -20.50 -5.57
C VAL A 38 44.90 -21.39 -6.48
N LEU A 39 44.30 -22.35 -7.17
CA LEU A 39 45.00 -23.23 -8.10
C LEU A 39 45.32 -22.52 -9.41
N GLY A 40 44.39 -21.73 -9.93
CA GLY A 40 44.52 -20.97 -11.17
C GLY A 40 45.66 -19.95 -11.15
N GLY A 41 45.98 -19.38 -10.00
CA GLY A 41 47.16 -18.52 -9.82
C GLY A 41 48.50 -19.22 -10.04
N ARG A 42 48.54 -20.56 -10.04
CA ARG A 42 49.75 -21.38 -10.28
C ARG A 42 49.82 -21.95 -11.70
N VAL A 43 48.81 -21.70 -12.54
CA VAL A 43 48.72 -22.23 -13.90
C VAL A 43 49.54 -21.36 -14.87
N PRO A 44 50.32 -21.94 -15.81
CA PRO A 44 51.08 -21.18 -16.80
C PRO A 44 50.17 -20.37 -17.74
N SER A 45 50.72 -19.32 -18.37
CA SER A 45 49.92 -18.31 -19.07
C SER A 45 49.11 -18.81 -20.26
N ASP A 46 49.54 -19.92 -20.87
CA ASP A 46 48.89 -20.60 -22.00
C ASP A 46 47.55 -21.26 -21.62
N GLN A 47 47.37 -21.67 -20.37
CA GLN A 47 46.15 -22.35 -19.90
C GLN A 47 45.21 -21.46 -19.07
N ARG A 48 45.55 -20.18 -18.87
CA ARG A 48 44.74 -19.24 -18.08
C ARG A 48 43.32 -19.04 -18.62
N THR A 49 43.12 -19.17 -19.92
CA THR A 49 41.78 -19.06 -20.54
C THR A 49 40.79 -20.07 -19.95
N VAL A 50 41.23 -21.29 -19.67
CA VAL A 50 40.38 -22.33 -19.07
C VAL A 50 40.00 -21.97 -17.63
N VAL A 51 40.94 -21.39 -16.87
CA VAL A 51 40.69 -20.88 -15.51
C VAL A 51 39.64 -19.78 -15.53
N TRP A 52 39.78 -18.80 -16.44
CA TRP A 52 38.81 -17.71 -16.57
C TRP A 52 37.42 -18.19 -16.95
N ILE A 53 37.31 -19.16 -17.86
CA ILE A 53 36.03 -19.78 -18.21
C ILE A 53 35.40 -20.44 -16.98
N GLY A 54 36.19 -21.20 -16.20
CA GLY A 54 35.73 -21.82 -14.96
C GLY A 54 35.25 -20.81 -13.91
N LEU A 55 35.98 -19.71 -13.72
CA LEU A 55 35.60 -18.64 -12.80
C LEU A 55 34.31 -17.94 -13.22
N ILE A 56 34.17 -17.58 -14.50
CA ILE A 56 32.96 -16.96 -15.03
C ILE A 56 31.76 -17.91 -14.91
N GLY A 57 31.95 -19.18 -15.26
CA GLY A 57 30.90 -20.21 -15.14
C GLY A 57 30.43 -20.37 -13.69
N LEU A 58 31.35 -20.43 -12.73
CA LEU A 58 31.01 -20.51 -11.30
C LEU A 58 30.29 -19.26 -10.80
N LEU A 59 30.69 -18.06 -11.27
CA LEU A 59 30.00 -16.82 -10.94
C LEU A 59 28.55 -16.81 -11.45
N VAL A 60 28.31 -17.26 -12.69
CA VAL A 60 26.96 -17.37 -13.26
C VAL A 60 26.11 -18.38 -12.50
N VAL A 61 26.67 -19.54 -12.14
CA VAL A 61 25.97 -20.55 -11.31
C VAL A 61 25.62 -19.98 -9.94
N MET A 62 26.56 -19.31 -9.28
CA MET A 62 26.31 -18.65 -8.00
C MET A 62 25.22 -17.60 -8.09
N GLN A 63 25.20 -16.80 -9.16
CA GLN A 63 24.13 -15.82 -9.40
C GLN A 63 22.77 -16.51 -9.61
N GLY A 64 22.72 -17.61 -10.37
CA GLY A 64 21.51 -18.40 -10.57
C GLY A 64 20.96 -18.98 -9.25
N ILE A 65 21.84 -19.56 -8.41
CA ILE A 65 21.47 -20.05 -7.08
C ILE A 65 20.93 -18.91 -6.22
N PHE A 66 21.61 -17.76 -6.22
CA PHE A 66 21.18 -16.59 -5.47
C PHE A 66 19.78 -16.12 -5.88
N LEU A 67 19.49 -16.06 -7.18
CA LEU A 67 18.16 -15.69 -7.69
C LEU A 67 17.09 -16.72 -7.29
N TYR A 68 17.38 -18.01 -7.42
CA TYR A 68 16.46 -19.08 -7.06
C TYR A 68 16.16 -19.12 -5.55
N ALA A 69 17.19 -18.92 -4.72
CA ALA A 69 17.07 -18.88 -3.27
C ALA A 69 16.28 -17.66 -2.79
N ASN A 70 16.37 -16.55 -3.53
CA ASN A 70 15.62 -15.33 -3.28
C ASN A 70 14.30 -15.22 -4.06
N ARG A 71 13.79 -16.29 -4.68
CA ARG A 71 12.55 -16.24 -5.48
C ARG A 71 11.31 -15.78 -4.69
N HIS A 72 11.33 -15.93 -3.37
CA HIS A 72 10.27 -15.49 -2.45
C HIS A 72 10.58 -14.13 -1.79
N MET A 73 11.62 -13.41 -2.22
CA MET A 73 11.94 -12.07 -1.66
C MET A 73 10.79 -11.08 -1.81
N VAL A 74 9.95 -11.25 -2.84
CA VAL A 74 8.68 -10.52 -2.91
C VAL A 74 7.72 -11.20 -1.94
N THR A 75 7.64 -10.62 -0.74
CA THR A 75 6.73 -11.07 0.30
C THR A 75 5.29 -11.06 -0.22
N ASP A 76 4.45 -11.92 0.36
CA ASP A 76 3.01 -11.95 0.02
C ASP A 76 2.35 -10.59 0.25
N VAL A 77 2.82 -9.83 1.24
CA VAL A 77 2.44 -8.43 1.48
C VAL A 77 2.73 -7.56 0.26
N THR A 78 3.95 -7.59 -0.28
CA THR A 78 4.31 -6.81 -1.48
C THR A 78 3.55 -7.27 -2.72
N ARG A 79 3.30 -8.58 -2.86
CA ARG A 79 2.51 -9.12 -3.97
C ARG A 79 1.04 -8.69 -3.87
N ALA A 80 0.44 -8.76 -2.69
CA ALA A 80 -0.91 -8.30 -2.42
C ALA A 80 -1.06 -6.79 -2.62
N GLN A 81 -0.07 -5.99 -2.23
CA GLN A 81 -0.06 -4.55 -2.55
C GLN A 81 -0.16 -4.30 -4.06
N ARG A 82 0.62 -5.03 -4.87
CA ARG A 82 0.53 -4.91 -6.33
C ARG A 82 -0.83 -5.34 -6.87
N MET A 83 -1.41 -6.41 -6.34
CA MET A 83 -2.77 -6.85 -6.70
C MET A 83 -3.82 -5.78 -6.36
N ILE A 84 -3.75 -5.18 -5.17
CA ILE A 84 -4.64 -4.11 -4.74
C ILE A 84 -4.52 -2.88 -5.66
N LEU A 85 -3.30 -2.51 -6.05
CA LEU A 85 -3.06 -1.41 -6.99
C LEU A 85 -3.59 -1.72 -8.40
N ALA A 86 -3.52 -3.00 -8.82
CA ALA A 86 -4.10 -3.46 -10.09
C ALA A 86 -5.63 -3.59 -10.05
N GLY A 87 -6.25 -3.53 -8.87
CA GLY A 87 -7.68 -3.75 -8.68
C GLY A 87 -8.08 -5.21 -8.47
N ASP A 88 -7.12 -6.14 -8.39
CA ASP A 88 -7.32 -7.57 -8.21
C ASP A 88 -7.58 -7.93 -6.74
N TYR A 89 -8.61 -7.34 -6.13
CA TYR A 89 -8.87 -7.50 -4.69
C TYR A 89 -9.18 -8.93 -4.29
N ALA A 90 -9.92 -9.68 -5.11
CA ALA A 90 -10.22 -11.09 -4.86
C ALA A 90 -8.94 -11.95 -4.81
N ALA A 91 -7.99 -11.69 -5.70
CA ALA A 91 -6.70 -12.38 -5.68
C ALA A 91 -5.85 -11.97 -4.47
N ALA A 92 -5.91 -10.69 -4.07
CA ALA A 92 -5.25 -10.22 -2.85
C ALA A 92 -5.82 -10.90 -1.59
N VAL A 93 -7.15 -11.06 -1.50
CA VAL A 93 -7.82 -11.79 -0.41
C VAL A 93 -7.37 -13.25 -0.38
N ALA A 94 -7.43 -13.94 -1.53
CA ALA A 94 -7.04 -15.35 -1.62
C ALA A 94 -5.57 -15.57 -1.20
N LEU A 95 -4.67 -14.64 -1.54
CA LEU A 95 -3.27 -14.68 -1.15
C LEU A 95 -3.05 -14.41 0.34
N LEU A 96 -3.81 -13.47 0.93
CA LEU A 96 -3.59 -13.01 2.30
C LEU A 96 -4.40 -13.75 3.35
N GLU A 97 -5.47 -14.48 3.01
CA GLU A 97 -6.26 -15.20 4.01
C GLU A 97 -5.46 -16.19 4.88
N PRO A 98 -4.52 -16.98 4.34
CA PRO A 98 -3.66 -17.82 5.17
C PRO A 98 -2.88 -17.05 6.24
N HIS A 99 -2.55 -15.78 6.00
CA HIS A 99 -1.84 -14.93 6.95
C HIS A 99 -2.71 -14.57 8.17
N ARG A 100 -4.04 -14.55 8.03
CA ARG A 100 -4.98 -14.31 9.13
C ARG A 100 -4.93 -15.41 10.18
N LEU A 101 -4.65 -16.63 9.75
CA LEU A 101 -4.64 -17.86 10.55
C LEU A 101 -3.24 -18.26 11.06
N ALA A 102 -2.20 -17.50 10.71
CA ALA A 102 -0.84 -17.77 11.17
C ALA A 102 -0.72 -17.65 12.70
N GLU A 103 0.21 -18.42 13.30
CA GLU A 103 0.49 -18.33 14.75
C GLU A 103 0.91 -16.91 15.19
N LYS A 104 1.63 -16.21 14.30
CA LYS A 104 2.04 -14.81 14.48
C LYS A 104 1.68 -14.02 13.21
N PRO A 105 0.43 -13.55 13.09
CA PRO A 105 -0.01 -12.78 11.93
C PRO A 105 0.80 -11.49 11.79
N ASP A 106 1.26 -11.19 10.58
CA ASP A 106 1.82 -9.87 10.28
C ASP A 106 0.67 -8.84 10.25
N PRO A 107 0.65 -7.84 11.15
CA PRO A 107 -0.43 -6.85 11.16
C PRO A 107 -0.51 -6.07 9.84
N ARG A 108 0.57 -5.94 9.06
CA ARG A 108 0.53 -5.30 7.74
C ARG A 108 -0.22 -6.15 6.72
N ALA A 109 -0.05 -7.47 6.76
CA ALA A 109 -0.81 -8.40 5.94
C ALA A 109 -2.31 -8.31 6.27
N LEU A 110 -2.67 -8.24 7.56
CA LEU A 110 -4.05 -8.07 8.00
C LEU A 110 -4.64 -6.73 7.52
N VAL A 111 -3.88 -5.63 7.56
CA VAL A 111 -4.33 -4.33 7.04
C VAL A 111 -4.65 -4.40 5.54
N LEU A 112 -3.81 -5.05 4.75
CA LEU A 112 -4.06 -5.22 3.32
C LEU A 112 -5.25 -6.14 3.05
N LEU A 113 -5.41 -7.20 3.84
CA LEU A 113 -6.54 -8.13 3.73
C LEU A 113 -7.85 -7.41 4.03
N GLY A 114 -7.93 -6.65 5.13
CA GLY A 114 -9.11 -5.86 5.46
C GLY A 114 -9.42 -4.81 4.39
N ASN A 115 -8.40 -4.10 3.90
CA ASN A 115 -8.57 -3.19 2.77
C ASN A 115 -9.12 -3.89 1.52
N ALA A 116 -8.64 -5.09 1.19
CA ALA A 116 -9.14 -5.84 0.05
C ALA A 116 -10.62 -6.26 0.25
N TYR A 117 -11.00 -6.70 1.45
CA TYR A 117 -12.41 -6.99 1.78
C TYR A 117 -13.31 -5.77 1.64
N ARG A 118 -12.89 -4.60 2.16
CA ARG A 118 -13.61 -3.34 1.96
C ARG A 118 -13.81 -3.03 0.48
N MET A 119 -12.77 -3.21 -0.34
CA MET A 119 -12.86 -2.97 -1.78
C MET A 119 -13.78 -3.94 -2.52
N LEU A 120 -14.05 -5.12 -1.93
CA LEU A 120 -15.03 -6.10 -2.40
C LEU A 120 -16.45 -5.87 -1.85
N GLY A 121 -16.65 -4.86 -1.00
CA GLY A 121 -17.94 -4.56 -0.38
C GLY A 121 -18.19 -5.27 0.96
N ASP A 122 -17.29 -6.14 1.41
CA ASP A 122 -17.44 -6.87 2.67
C ASP A 122 -16.88 -6.06 3.84
N MET A 123 -17.69 -5.12 4.32
CA MET A 123 -17.33 -4.24 5.43
C MET A 123 -17.18 -5.01 6.74
N THR A 124 -17.96 -6.08 6.92
CA THR A 124 -17.96 -6.92 8.13
C THR A 124 -16.62 -7.64 8.28
N GLN A 125 -16.17 -8.36 7.25
CA GLN A 125 -14.87 -9.04 7.27
C GLN A 125 -13.72 -8.03 7.36
N SER A 126 -13.83 -6.88 6.67
CA SER A 126 -12.85 -5.81 6.78
C SER A 126 -12.67 -5.35 8.24
N LEU A 127 -13.76 -5.00 8.93
CA LEU A 127 -13.71 -4.52 10.31
C LEU A 127 -13.17 -5.57 11.29
N GLU A 128 -13.58 -6.83 11.15
CA GLU A 128 -13.09 -7.93 12.00
C GLU A 128 -11.55 -8.05 11.90
N ILE A 129 -11.03 -8.09 10.68
CA ILE A 129 -9.61 -8.31 10.41
C ILE A 129 -8.77 -7.10 10.81
N LEU A 130 -9.27 -5.89 10.53
CA LEU A 130 -8.57 -4.66 10.91
C LEU A 130 -8.55 -4.46 12.44
N THR A 131 -9.61 -4.86 13.13
CA THR A 131 -9.65 -4.86 14.60
C THR A 131 -8.58 -5.78 15.18
N LYS A 132 -8.41 -6.99 14.61
CA LYS A 132 -7.31 -7.89 14.97
C LYS A 132 -5.94 -7.26 14.70
N ALA A 133 -5.77 -6.54 13.58
CA ALA A 133 -4.53 -5.84 13.28
C ALA A 133 -4.18 -4.78 14.33
N VAL A 134 -5.17 -4.01 14.79
CA VAL A 134 -5.01 -3.02 15.88
C VAL A 134 -4.64 -3.69 17.20
N GLN A 135 -5.23 -4.84 17.53
CA GLN A 135 -4.91 -5.57 18.76
C GLN A 135 -3.45 -6.07 18.77
N ILE A 136 -2.95 -6.53 17.63
CA ILE A 136 -1.57 -7.03 17.48
C ILE A 136 -0.56 -5.87 17.49
N ALA A 137 -0.88 -4.77 16.81
CA ALA A 137 0.00 -3.60 16.71
C ALA A 137 -0.76 -2.28 16.97
N PRO A 138 -0.95 -1.89 18.25
CA PRO A 138 -1.74 -0.71 18.61
C PRO A 138 -1.20 0.63 18.10
N HIS A 139 0.10 0.69 17.79
CA HIS A 139 0.78 1.86 17.24
C HIS A 139 0.77 1.91 15.71
N LEU A 140 0.26 0.87 15.03
CA LEU A 140 0.17 0.84 13.57
C LEU A 140 -1.01 1.70 13.11
N HIS A 141 -0.77 2.99 12.89
CA HIS A 141 -1.80 3.95 12.47
C HIS A 141 -2.57 3.51 11.21
N PHE A 142 -1.92 2.78 10.28
CA PHE A 142 -2.55 2.27 9.06
C PHE A 142 -3.78 1.38 9.33
N ALA A 143 -3.78 0.62 10.42
CA ALA A 143 -4.91 -0.24 10.76
C ALA A 143 -6.13 0.60 11.16
N ARG A 144 -5.94 1.62 12.01
CA ARG A 144 -7.01 2.55 12.43
C ARG A 144 -7.54 3.39 11.27
N TYR A 145 -6.63 3.89 10.44
CA TYR A 145 -7.01 4.61 9.22
C TYR A 145 -7.87 3.72 8.31
N SER A 146 -7.50 2.45 8.13
CA SER A 146 -8.28 1.49 7.33
C SER A 146 -9.63 1.17 7.96
N ILE A 147 -9.74 1.16 9.31
CA ILE A 147 -11.02 1.05 10.02
C ILE A 147 -11.89 2.26 9.69
N GLY A 148 -11.35 3.48 9.81
CA GLY A 148 -12.08 4.71 9.45
C GLY A 148 -12.61 4.68 8.01
N ARG A 149 -11.78 4.26 7.05
CA ARG A 149 -12.21 4.08 5.64
C ARG A 149 -13.31 3.03 5.47
N THR A 150 -13.31 1.97 6.29
CA THR A 150 -14.34 0.92 6.26
C THR A 150 -15.64 1.39 6.88
N LEU A 151 -15.57 2.09 8.01
CA LEU A 151 -16.72 2.70 8.66
C LEU A 151 -17.34 3.79 7.78
N MET A 152 -16.52 4.62 7.13
CA MET A 152 -16.97 5.57 6.09
C MET A 152 -17.79 4.84 5.04
N ALA A 153 -17.22 3.81 4.41
CA ALA A 153 -17.90 3.05 3.37
C ALA A 153 -19.23 2.44 3.86
N ASN A 154 -19.30 2.01 5.12
CA ASN A 154 -20.49 1.45 5.75
C ASN A 154 -21.52 2.52 6.23
N GLY A 155 -21.24 3.81 6.03
CA GLY A 155 -22.12 4.92 6.46
C GLY A 155 -22.04 5.27 7.95
N GLN A 156 -21.10 4.67 8.69
CA GLN A 156 -20.87 4.92 10.13
C GLN A 156 -19.92 6.10 10.30
N TYR A 157 -20.40 7.31 9.93
CA TYR A 157 -19.56 8.51 9.87
C TYR A 157 -19.02 8.98 11.23
N PRO A 158 -19.79 8.96 12.34
CA PRO A 158 -19.25 9.32 13.64
C PRO A 158 -18.07 8.44 14.07
N GLU A 159 -18.24 7.12 13.97
CA GLU A 159 -17.20 6.16 14.34
C GLU A 159 -16.01 6.19 13.38
N ALA A 160 -16.25 6.55 12.11
CA ALA A 160 -15.18 6.79 11.16
C ALA A 160 -14.32 7.99 11.56
N ALA A 161 -14.94 9.09 11.99
CA ALA A 161 -14.24 10.28 12.47
C ALA A 161 -13.35 9.92 13.67
N ASP A 162 -13.87 9.20 14.66
CA ASP A 162 -13.10 8.72 15.81
C ASP A 162 -11.90 7.85 15.39
N ALA A 163 -12.09 6.97 14.41
CA ALA A 163 -11.02 6.09 13.92
C ALA A 163 -9.94 6.86 13.16
N PHE A 164 -10.29 7.90 12.40
CA PHE A 164 -9.33 8.76 11.72
C PHE A 164 -8.55 9.64 12.70
N ASP A 165 -9.24 10.23 13.67
CA ASP A 165 -8.61 11.02 14.72
C ASP A 165 -7.60 10.18 15.51
N ALA A 166 -8.02 8.98 15.95
CA ALA A 166 -7.11 8.03 16.61
C ALA A 166 -5.94 7.59 15.71
N ALA A 167 -6.10 7.56 14.38
CA ALA A 167 -5.00 7.28 13.46
C ALA A 167 -4.01 8.46 13.40
N LEU A 168 -4.50 9.70 13.33
CA LEU A 168 -3.70 10.93 13.34
C LEU A 168 -2.88 11.06 14.63
N GLU A 169 -3.48 10.80 15.79
CA GLU A 169 -2.77 10.77 17.09
C GLU A 169 -1.57 9.80 17.10
N ARG A 170 -1.61 8.77 16.26
CA ARG A 170 -0.58 7.72 16.16
C ARG A 170 0.38 7.94 15.00
N GLY A 171 0.37 9.14 14.41
CA GLY A 171 1.30 9.53 13.35
C GLY A 171 0.82 9.14 11.95
N ALA A 172 -0.48 9.00 11.72
CA ALA A 172 -0.98 8.96 10.35
C ALA A 172 -0.59 10.24 9.59
N PRO A 173 -0.32 10.16 8.29
CA PRO A 173 0.04 11.34 7.50
C PRO A 173 -1.11 12.36 7.43
N ASP A 174 -0.76 13.63 7.19
CA ASP A 174 -1.71 14.75 7.18
C ASP A 174 -2.87 14.59 6.18
N PHE A 175 -2.72 13.80 5.11
CA PHE A 175 -3.83 13.55 4.18
C PHE A 175 -5.04 12.90 4.88
N ALA A 176 -4.84 12.20 5.99
CA ALA A 176 -5.93 11.62 6.77
C ALA A 176 -6.84 12.68 7.42
N LYS A 177 -6.39 13.95 7.52
CA LYS A 177 -7.24 15.08 7.92
C LYS A 177 -8.39 15.32 6.94
N ILE A 178 -8.19 15.05 5.65
CA ILE A 178 -9.26 15.19 4.65
C ILE A 178 -10.34 14.14 4.87
N ASP A 179 -9.95 12.88 5.08
CA ASP A 179 -10.91 11.81 5.38
C ASP A 179 -11.64 12.08 6.72
N LEU A 180 -10.94 12.62 7.73
CA LEU A 180 -11.54 13.04 9.00
C LEU A 180 -12.56 14.18 8.80
N ALA A 181 -12.18 15.23 8.07
CA ALA A 181 -13.07 16.35 7.78
C ALA A 181 -14.31 15.91 6.99
N GLU A 182 -14.14 14.99 6.03
CA GLU A 182 -15.26 14.41 5.29
C GLU A 182 -16.18 13.61 6.22
N ALA A 183 -15.61 12.78 7.10
CA ALA A 183 -16.38 12.02 8.09
C ALA A 183 -17.17 12.93 9.03
N GLN A 184 -16.55 14.00 9.54
CA GLN A 184 -17.19 15.00 10.40
C GLN A 184 -18.32 15.71 9.67
N MET A 185 -18.08 16.15 8.44
CA MET A 185 -19.09 16.81 7.61
C MET A 185 -20.31 15.90 7.41
N ARG A 186 -20.09 14.63 7.05
CA ARG A 186 -21.17 13.65 6.85
C ARG A 186 -21.87 13.26 8.15
N ALA A 187 -21.17 13.30 9.28
CA ALA A 187 -21.74 13.08 10.61
C ALA A 187 -22.51 14.30 11.15
N GLY A 188 -22.39 15.48 10.51
CA GLY A 188 -22.94 16.74 11.02
C GLY A 188 -22.16 17.29 12.22
N PHE A 189 -20.89 16.90 12.37
CA PHE A 189 -20.00 17.40 13.41
C PHE A 189 -19.25 18.66 12.94
N PRO A 190 -18.70 19.46 13.88
CA PRO A 190 -17.78 20.54 13.53
C PRO A 190 -16.62 19.98 12.70
N VAL A 191 -16.44 20.56 11.51
CA VAL A 191 -15.42 20.13 10.56
C VAL A 191 -14.10 20.82 10.87
N ILE A 192 -13.01 20.06 10.95
CA ILE A 192 -11.67 20.62 11.08
C ILE A 192 -11.28 21.43 9.84
N ASP A 193 -10.49 22.49 10.04
CA ASP A 193 -9.98 23.26 8.91
C ASP A 193 -9.03 22.38 8.06
N VAL A 194 -9.38 22.26 6.78
CA VAL A 194 -8.64 21.49 5.79
C VAL A 194 -8.38 22.35 4.58
N SER A 195 -7.21 23.01 4.58
CA SER A 195 -6.67 23.68 3.41
C SER A 195 -5.54 22.86 2.79
N VAL A 196 -5.63 22.64 1.47
CA VAL A 196 -4.65 21.87 0.71
C VAL A 196 -4.01 22.81 -0.31
N GLN A 197 -2.79 23.26 -0.03
CA GLN A 197 -2.05 24.15 -0.93
C GLN A 197 -1.34 23.36 -2.04
N ASP A 198 -0.78 22.18 -1.74
CA ASP A 198 0.01 21.36 -2.66
C ASP A 198 -0.44 19.88 -2.62
N GLY A 199 -1.63 19.59 -3.17
CA GLY A 199 -2.21 18.24 -3.20
C GLY A 199 -2.56 17.77 -4.60
N GLU A 200 -2.77 16.45 -4.75
CA GLU A 200 -3.39 15.92 -5.97
C GLU A 200 -4.75 16.56 -6.20
N SER A 201 -5.12 16.82 -7.46
CA SER A 201 -6.33 17.59 -7.80
C SER A 201 -7.61 17.06 -7.15
N HIS A 202 -7.71 15.74 -6.97
CA HIS A 202 -8.86 15.12 -6.30
C HIS A 202 -8.92 15.40 -4.78
N VAL A 203 -7.77 15.53 -4.12
CA VAL A 203 -7.67 15.85 -2.69
C VAL A 203 -8.04 17.32 -2.47
N THR A 204 -7.50 18.21 -3.32
CA THR A 204 -7.84 19.64 -3.28
C THR A 204 -9.32 19.86 -3.59
N LEU A 205 -9.88 19.14 -4.57
CA LEU A 205 -11.30 19.17 -4.87
C LEU A 205 -12.15 18.68 -3.69
N MET A 206 -11.73 17.61 -3.00
CA MET A 206 -12.44 17.12 -1.82
C MET A 206 -12.44 18.17 -0.69
N ALA A 207 -11.31 18.82 -0.42
CA ALA A 207 -11.24 19.92 0.55
C ALA A 207 -12.18 21.09 0.17
N ALA A 208 -12.21 21.47 -1.11
CA ALA A 208 -13.11 22.51 -1.61
C ALA A 208 -14.59 22.11 -1.50
N LEU A 209 -14.93 20.85 -1.79
CA LEU A 209 -16.28 20.30 -1.62
C LEU A 209 -16.73 20.38 -0.15
N ILE A 210 -15.85 20.00 0.78
CA ILE A 210 -16.11 20.08 2.22
C ILE A 210 -16.37 21.54 2.64
N ALA A 211 -15.52 22.47 2.21
CA ALA A 211 -15.69 23.89 2.49
C ALA A 211 -17.01 24.43 1.92
N TRP A 212 -17.33 24.09 0.66
CA TRP A 212 -18.57 24.52 0.01
C TRP A 212 -19.82 24.03 0.73
N LYS A 213 -19.87 22.76 1.14
CA LYS A 213 -20.97 22.21 1.95
C LYS A 213 -21.08 22.84 3.33
N GLY A 214 -19.98 23.37 3.87
CA GLY A 214 -19.97 24.17 5.10
C GLY A 214 -20.39 25.63 4.91
N GLY A 215 -20.85 26.05 3.73
CA GLY A 215 -21.22 27.43 3.41
C GLY A 215 -20.08 28.30 2.88
N GLY A 216 -18.93 27.68 2.57
CA GLY A 216 -17.80 28.33 1.91
C GLY A 216 -18.01 28.58 0.41
N PRO A 217 -16.97 29.05 -0.30
CA PRO A 217 -17.05 29.35 -1.71
C PRO A 217 -17.30 28.11 -2.58
N VAL A 218 -17.96 28.31 -3.71
CA VAL A 218 -18.17 27.28 -4.73
C VAL A 218 -16.79 26.83 -5.27
N PRO A 219 -16.55 25.51 -5.48
CA PRO A 219 -15.30 25.04 -6.05
C PRO A 219 -15.09 25.57 -7.47
N ALA A 220 -13.84 25.91 -7.82
CA ALA A 220 -13.51 26.41 -9.15
C ALA A 220 -13.73 25.33 -10.23
N VAL A 221 -14.27 25.71 -11.38
CA VAL A 221 -14.61 24.81 -12.50
C VAL A 221 -13.40 23.98 -12.94
N ASP A 222 -12.23 24.62 -13.11
CA ASP A 222 -10.99 23.95 -13.52
C ASP A 222 -10.49 22.90 -12.49
N LEU A 223 -10.80 23.12 -11.22
CA LEU A 223 -10.49 22.17 -10.15
C LEU A 223 -11.45 20.99 -10.18
N ILE A 224 -12.73 21.23 -10.43
CA ILE A 224 -13.74 20.17 -10.61
C ILE A 224 -13.33 19.28 -11.77
N GLU A 225 -13.04 19.84 -12.95
CA GLU A 225 -12.64 19.07 -14.14
C GLU A 225 -11.44 18.16 -13.90
N ARG A 226 -10.41 18.65 -13.21
CA ARG A 226 -9.18 17.90 -12.93
C ARG A 226 -9.33 16.89 -11.79
N GLY A 227 -10.20 17.16 -10.82
CA GLY A 227 -10.32 16.39 -9.58
C GLY A 227 -11.46 15.38 -9.54
N LEU A 228 -12.51 15.53 -10.37
CA LEU A 228 -13.76 14.78 -10.24
C LEU A 228 -13.62 13.30 -10.60
N GLY A 229 -12.78 12.96 -11.58
CA GLY A 229 -12.65 11.60 -12.10
C GLY A 229 -12.40 10.52 -11.02
N PRO A 230 -11.38 10.67 -10.15
CA PRO A 230 -11.17 9.74 -9.02
C PRO A 230 -12.35 9.65 -8.04
N ILE A 231 -13.02 10.77 -7.75
CA ILE A 231 -14.18 10.81 -6.83
C ILE A 231 -15.35 10.03 -7.44
N ALA A 232 -15.65 10.27 -8.72
CA ALA A 232 -16.71 9.56 -9.45
C ALA A 232 -16.47 8.04 -9.52
N ARG A 233 -15.23 7.60 -9.78
CA ARG A 233 -14.89 6.17 -9.75
C ARG A 233 -15.05 5.55 -8.37
N ASN A 234 -14.81 6.30 -7.30
CA ASN A 234 -15.05 5.82 -5.94
C ASN A 234 -16.56 5.74 -5.65
N ALA A 235 -17.35 6.69 -6.13
CA ALA A 235 -18.81 6.66 -5.99
C ALA A 235 -19.40 5.41 -6.66
N GLU A 236 -18.98 5.13 -7.89
CA GLU A 236 -19.39 3.93 -8.63
C GLU A 236 -18.97 2.64 -7.90
N ARG A 237 -17.71 2.55 -7.47
CA ARG A 237 -17.17 1.38 -6.77
C ARG A 237 -17.97 1.05 -5.51
N PHE A 238 -18.36 2.07 -4.75
CA PHE A 238 -19.09 1.93 -3.50
C PHE A 238 -20.59 2.17 -3.66
N ALA A 239 -21.14 2.16 -4.89
CA ALA A 239 -22.55 2.50 -5.15
C ALA A 239 -23.56 1.65 -4.36
N HIS A 240 -23.15 0.44 -3.96
CA HIS A 240 -23.94 -0.47 -3.12
C HIS A 240 -23.92 -0.13 -1.62
N THR A 241 -23.21 0.92 -1.21
CA THR A 241 -23.04 1.32 0.18
C THR A 241 -23.62 2.72 0.43
N PRO A 242 -23.97 3.07 1.69
CA PRO A 242 -24.46 4.41 2.02
C PRO A 242 -23.48 5.52 1.60
N TYR A 243 -22.19 5.24 1.71
CA TYR A 243 -21.14 6.16 1.30
C TYR A 243 -21.11 6.41 -0.19
N GLY A 244 -21.17 5.36 -1.02
CA GLY A 244 -21.15 5.56 -2.48
C GLY A 244 -22.38 6.30 -2.98
N VAL A 245 -23.55 6.07 -2.39
CA VAL A 245 -24.76 6.87 -2.68
C VAL A 245 -24.54 8.34 -2.33
N ALA A 246 -23.99 8.61 -1.15
CA ALA A 246 -23.72 9.98 -0.72
C ALA A 246 -22.64 10.66 -1.59
N LEU A 247 -21.62 9.90 -2.00
CA LEU A 247 -20.56 10.38 -2.88
C LEU A 247 -21.07 10.62 -4.31
N GLN A 248 -22.03 9.81 -4.79
CA GLN A 248 -22.68 10.02 -6.07
C GLN A 248 -23.49 11.33 -6.07
N ALA A 249 -24.22 11.62 -5.00
CA ALA A 249 -24.91 12.90 -4.85
C ALA A 249 -23.94 14.10 -4.87
N ASP A 250 -22.74 13.93 -4.30
CA ASP A 250 -21.69 14.96 -4.36
C ASP A 250 -21.15 15.13 -5.79
N VAL A 251 -20.95 14.03 -6.52
CA VAL A 251 -20.54 14.03 -7.93
C VAL A 251 -21.58 14.72 -8.81
N ASP A 252 -22.86 14.43 -8.59
CA ASP A 252 -23.97 15.05 -9.36
C ASP A 252 -24.04 16.56 -9.11
N ALA A 253 -23.87 16.99 -7.86
CA ALA A 253 -23.82 18.40 -7.49
C ALA A 253 -22.62 19.12 -8.15
N LEU A 254 -21.45 18.49 -8.17
CA LEU A 254 -20.26 19.04 -8.83
C LEU A 254 -20.42 19.10 -10.36
N ASN A 255 -21.07 18.10 -10.97
CA ASN A 255 -21.37 18.12 -12.41
C ASN A 255 -22.35 19.24 -12.79
N ALA A 256 -23.34 19.53 -11.95
CA ALA A 256 -24.26 20.65 -12.19
C ALA A 256 -23.51 21.99 -12.30
N LEU A 257 -22.51 22.21 -11.44
CA LEU A 257 -21.66 23.41 -11.49
C LEU A 257 -20.87 23.53 -12.80
N LEU A 258 -20.43 22.41 -13.39
CA LEU A 258 -19.76 22.41 -14.70
C LEU A 258 -20.71 22.89 -15.80
N VAL A 259 -21.97 22.44 -15.78
CA VAL A 259 -22.97 22.82 -16.78
C VAL A 259 -23.32 24.31 -16.66
N GLU A 260 -23.50 24.81 -15.44
CA GLU A 260 -23.79 26.22 -15.18
C GLU A 260 -22.62 27.14 -15.54
N GLY A 261 -21.38 26.73 -15.24
CA GLY A 261 -20.17 27.49 -15.58
C GLY A 261 -19.95 27.66 -17.08
N VAL A 262 -20.19 26.61 -17.87
CA VAL A 262 -20.07 26.65 -19.35
C VAL A 262 -21.12 27.57 -19.99
N GLY A 263 -22.27 27.80 -19.33
CA GLY A 263 -23.33 28.68 -19.83
C GLY A 263 -23.08 30.18 -19.62
N ASN A 264 -22.15 30.57 -18.76
CA ASN A 264 -21.85 31.98 -18.44
C ASN A 264 -20.66 32.57 -19.23
N ASP A 265 -19.92 31.74 -19.96
CA ASP A 265 -18.74 32.14 -20.75
C ASP A 265 -19.02 32.24 -22.27
N GLY A 266 -20.30 32.22 -22.70
CA GLY A 266 -20.75 32.36 -24.09
C GLY A 266 -21.54 33.64 -24.33
#